data_AF-A0A1C5MQ58-F1
#
_entry.id   AF-A0A1C5MQ58-F1
#
_cell.length_a   1.000
_cell.length_b   1.000
_cell.length_c   1.000
_cell.angle_alpha   90.00
_cell.angle_beta   90.00
_cell.angle_gamma   90.00
#
_symmetry.space_group_name_H-M   'P 1'
#
loop_
_entity.id
_entity.type
_entity.pdbx_description
1 polymer ?
#
loop_
_entity_poly.entity_id
_entity_poly.type
_entity_poly.pdbx_seq_one_letter_code
_entity_poly.pdbx_strand_id
1 'polypeptide(L)'
;MPPKGHSILSASSSDRWLHCPPSARLCETYEDKGSDYAAEGTDAHALCEYKLLKALGMEATDPTKSLDWYNAEMEDCATGYASFIMELLEDAKQTCSDPVVLIEQRVDFSRWVEQGFGTSDAILISDGTMHVIDYKHGLGILVCAEDNPQMKCYALGALELFDDIYDIDTVSMTIYQPRRQNVSTYEVSKDDLYQWADEVLKPTADLAFASDGNFLCGEWCGFCKAKHECRARAEANLLLAQHDFKLPPLLTDSEIEVILSRVDELVSWANDIKEYALQQAISGKEWTGWKLVEGRSNRRYTNEAAVSKAVESAGFDPYEKKLLGITAMQKLLGKSRFEELLAAYIEKPQGKPTLVPESDKRPAMNTAKNDLWRNMTMSKNVKMTNPMKVITGPNTRWSYANVWEPKSINGGTPKYSVSLIIPKSDTKTVAKIEAAIEAAYREGEAKLKGNGKSVPALSVLKTPLRDGDLERPDDPAYAGSFFVNANATSALGIVDADRNPILTRSEVYSGIYGRASISFYAFNSSGNKGIACGLNNLQKIHDGEPLGGKASAESDFATDNDDDFLD
;
A
#
# COMPACT_ATOMS: atom_id res chain seq x y z
N MET A 1 42.03 2.79 -25.70
CA MET A 1 40.60 3.09 -25.84
C MET A 1 40.41 4.56 -25.53
N PRO A 2 39.72 5.35 -26.37
CA PRO A 2 39.33 6.70 -25.98
C PRO A 2 38.39 6.61 -24.76
N PRO A 3 38.32 7.65 -23.91
CA PRO A 3 37.43 7.65 -22.75
C PRO A 3 36.00 7.37 -23.24
N LYS A 4 35.30 6.39 -22.64
CA LYS A 4 33.87 6.18 -22.86
C LYS A 4 33.13 7.39 -22.27
N GLY A 5 33.09 8.50 -23.02
CA GLY A 5 32.30 9.68 -22.66
C GLY A 5 30.84 9.27 -22.66
N HIS A 6 30.20 9.25 -21.49
CA HIS A 6 28.76 9.04 -21.41
C HIS A 6 28.07 10.34 -21.84
N SER A 7 27.29 10.30 -22.92
CA SER A 7 26.39 11.41 -23.25
C SER A 7 25.36 11.56 -22.14
N ILE A 8 25.12 12.80 -21.72
CA ILE A 8 24.13 13.15 -20.67
C ILE A 8 22.73 12.64 -21.07
N LEU A 9 22.43 12.75 -22.37
CA LEU A 9 21.17 12.33 -22.98
C LEU A 9 21.39 11.11 -23.87
N SER A 10 21.89 10.02 -23.28
CA SER A 10 22.10 8.77 -24.04
C SER A 10 20.77 8.22 -24.57
N ALA A 11 20.80 7.62 -25.77
CA ALA A 11 19.64 6.97 -26.36
C ALA A 11 19.06 5.86 -25.45
N SER A 12 19.93 5.08 -24.79
CA SER A 12 19.52 4.03 -23.85
C SER A 12 18.81 4.53 -22.59
N SER A 13 18.90 5.83 -22.28
CA SER A 13 18.19 6.46 -21.17
C SER A 13 17.09 7.43 -21.63
N SER A 14 16.79 7.45 -22.93
CA SER A 14 15.82 8.36 -23.56
C SER A 14 14.44 8.32 -22.97
N ASP A 15 13.92 7.12 -22.70
CA ASP A 15 12.64 6.98 -22.02
C ASP A 15 12.58 7.76 -20.69
N ARG A 16 13.67 7.74 -19.91
CA ARG A 16 13.73 8.45 -18.63
C ARG A 16 13.76 9.97 -18.80
N TRP A 17 14.64 10.49 -19.65
CA TRP A 17 14.79 11.94 -19.77
C TRP A 17 13.73 12.59 -20.66
N LEU A 18 13.03 11.82 -21.52
CA LEU A 18 11.83 12.30 -22.20
C LEU A 18 10.66 12.50 -21.23
N HIS A 19 10.47 11.56 -20.30
CA HIS A 19 9.40 11.66 -19.31
C HIS A 19 9.76 12.53 -18.10
N CYS A 20 11.04 12.62 -17.73
CA CYS A 20 11.50 13.35 -16.57
C CYS A 20 12.80 14.12 -16.93
N PRO A 21 12.70 15.21 -17.70
CA PRO A 21 13.87 15.95 -18.21
C PRO A 21 14.92 16.33 -17.16
N PRO A 22 14.57 16.90 -15.98
CA PRO A 22 15.58 17.30 -15.00
C PRO A 22 16.30 16.09 -14.35
N SER A 23 15.80 14.86 -14.54
CA SER A 23 16.47 13.66 -14.04
C SER A 23 17.81 13.37 -14.73
N ALA A 24 18.01 13.83 -15.97
CA ALA A 24 19.25 13.59 -16.71
C ALA A 24 20.46 14.19 -15.98
N ARG A 25 20.38 15.49 -15.69
CA ARG A 25 21.39 16.28 -14.97
C ARG A 25 21.50 15.84 -13.50
N LEU A 26 20.39 15.52 -12.86
CA LEU A 26 20.42 14.96 -11.50
C LEU A 26 21.22 13.66 -11.46
N CYS A 27 21.10 12.78 -12.46
CA CYS A 27 21.84 11.51 -12.49
C CYS A 27 23.36 11.69 -12.67
N GLU A 28 23.84 12.82 -13.19
CA GLU A 28 25.28 13.10 -13.30
C GLU A 28 25.97 13.23 -11.93
N THR A 29 25.23 13.60 -10.88
CA THR A 29 25.78 13.72 -9.52
C THR A 29 25.95 12.35 -8.84
N TYR A 30 25.54 11.26 -9.50
CA TYR A 30 25.61 9.91 -8.98
C TYR A 30 26.67 9.09 -9.70
N GLU A 31 27.48 8.37 -8.91
CA GLU A 31 28.42 7.39 -9.43
C GLU A 31 27.69 6.26 -10.16
N ASP A 32 28.18 5.89 -11.34
CA ASP A 32 27.70 4.72 -12.05
C ASP A 32 28.32 3.45 -11.46
N LYS A 33 27.55 2.76 -10.61
CA LYS A 33 28.02 1.53 -9.95
C LYS A 33 27.84 0.28 -10.80
N GLY A 34 27.27 0.41 -12.01
CA GLY A 34 26.91 -0.73 -12.84
C GLY A 34 25.96 -1.71 -12.16
N SER A 35 25.74 -2.86 -12.80
CA SER A 35 25.05 -4.00 -12.20
C SER A 35 25.53 -5.27 -12.89
N ASP A 36 25.45 -6.41 -12.19
CA ASP A 36 25.78 -7.72 -12.76
C ASP A 36 24.98 -7.99 -14.04
N TYR A 37 23.70 -7.59 -14.08
CA TYR A 37 22.86 -7.68 -15.29
C TYR A 37 23.39 -6.84 -16.47
N ALA A 38 23.96 -5.67 -16.21
CA ALA A 38 24.55 -4.83 -17.25
C ALA A 38 25.89 -5.40 -17.74
N ALA A 39 26.67 -6.03 -16.85
CA ALA A 39 27.89 -6.74 -17.22
C ALA A 39 27.58 -7.99 -18.06
N GLU A 40 26.64 -8.83 -17.62
CA GLU A 40 26.14 -10.00 -18.36
C GLU A 40 25.62 -9.59 -19.75
N GLY A 41 24.85 -8.50 -19.82
CA GLY A 41 24.39 -7.94 -21.08
C GLY A 41 25.54 -7.54 -22.00
N THR A 42 26.56 -6.83 -21.48
CA THR A 42 27.73 -6.41 -22.26
C THR A 42 28.47 -7.61 -22.87
N ASP A 43 28.65 -8.68 -22.09
CA ASP A 43 29.26 -9.92 -22.58
C ASP A 43 28.42 -10.58 -23.68
N ALA A 44 27.09 -10.56 -23.51
CA ALA A 44 26.16 -11.09 -24.51
C ALA A 44 26.19 -10.29 -25.82
N HIS A 45 26.29 -8.95 -25.78
CA HIS A 45 26.45 -8.13 -26.99
C HIS A 45 27.76 -8.46 -27.73
N ALA A 46 28.87 -8.58 -27.01
CA ALA A 46 30.15 -8.97 -27.60
C ALA A 46 30.10 -10.35 -28.29
N LEU A 47 29.38 -11.30 -27.70
CA LEU A 47 29.15 -12.60 -28.31
C LEU A 47 28.23 -12.50 -29.54
N CYS A 48 27.18 -11.69 -29.49
CA CYS A 48 26.29 -11.43 -30.62
C CYS A 48 27.03 -10.82 -31.82
N GLU A 49 27.86 -9.80 -31.58
CA GLU A 49 28.73 -9.18 -32.58
C GLU A 49 29.61 -10.25 -33.26
N TYR A 50 30.31 -11.07 -32.46
CA TYR A 50 31.17 -12.13 -32.96
C TYR A 50 30.40 -13.14 -33.84
N LYS A 51 29.23 -13.60 -33.39
CA LYS A 51 28.42 -14.59 -34.12
C LYS A 51 27.93 -14.02 -35.45
N LEU A 52 27.48 -12.76 -35.45
CA LEU A 52 27.00 -12.10 -36.66
C LEU A 52 28.14 -11.85 -37.67
N LEU A 53 29.31 -11.38 -37.22
CA LEU A 53 30.48 -11.25 -38.09
C LEU A 53 30.86 -12.58 -38.74
N LYS A 54 30.85 -13.69 -37.98
CA LYS A 54 31.11 -15.03 -38.51
C LYS A 54 30.07 -15.47 -39.53
N ALA A 55 28.79 -15.20 -39.28
CA ALA A 55 27.70 -15.55 -40.20
C ALA A 55 27.81 -14.81 -41.53
N LEU A 56 28.30 -13.56 -41.52
CA LEU A 56 28.55 -12.74 -42.70
C LEU A 56 29.88 -13.06 -43.41
N GLY A 57 30.67 -14.02 -42.90
CA GLY A 57 31.97 -14.39 -43.47
C GLY A 57 33.09 -13.38 -43.22
N MET A 58 32.91 -12.48 -42.23
CA MET A 58 33.90 -11.47 -41.86
C MET A 58 34.93 -12.04 -40.87
N GLU A 59 36.12 -11.43 -40.84
CA GLU A 59 37.15 -11.79 -39.87
C GLU A 59 36.72 -11.32 -38.47
N ALA A 60 36.72 -12.23 -37.51
CA ALA A 60 36.32 -11.96 -36.12
C ALA A 60 37.08 -12.86 -35.15
N THR A 61 37.42 -12.29 -33.99
CA THR A 61 38.09 -12.98 -32.88
C THR A 61 37.05 -13.50 -31.89
N ASP A 62 37.16 -14.77 -31.50
CA ASP A 62 36.26 -15.39 -30.53
C ASP A 62 36.42 -14.78 -29.13
N PRO A 63 35.40 -14.08 -28.60
CA PRO A 63 35.49 -13.41 -27.30
C PRO A 63 35.27 -14.35 -26.11
N THR A 64 34.85 -15.60 -26.33
CA THR A 64 34.35 -16.53 -25.28
C THR A 64 35.26 -16.65 -24.07
N LYS A 65 36.59 -16.62 -24.26
CA LYS A 65 37.57 -16.73 -23.16
C LYS A 65 37.69 -15.48 -22.28
N SER A 66 37.26 -14.33 -22.78
CA SER A 66 37.30 -13.05 -22.07
C SER A 66 35.96 -12.64 -21.47
N LEU A 67 34.90 -13.41 -21.71
CA LEU A 67 33.58 -13.16 -21.15
C LEU A 67 33.49 -13.74 -19.74
N ASP A 68 33.15 -12.92 -18.76
CA ASP A 68 33.02 -13.32 -17.36
C ASP A 68 31.71 -14.09 -17.12
N TRP A 69 30.67 -13.80 -17.92
CA TRP A 69 29.31 -14.34 -17.74
C TRP A 69 28.92 -15.42 -18.76
N TYR A 70 29.85 -15.87 -19.58
CA TYR A 70 29.57 -16.84 -20.65
C TYR A 70 28.96 -18.15 -20.12
N ASN A 71 27.89 -18.59 -20.79
CA ASN A 71 27.22 -19.86 -20.54
C ASN A 71 26.48 -20.35 -21.80
N ALA A 72 25.96 -21.57 -21.77
CA ALA A 72 25.26 -22.17 -22.91
C ALA A 72 23.99 -21.42 -23.32
N GLU A 73 23.24 -20.84 -22.38
CA GLU A 73 22.04 -20.04 -22.68
C GLU A 73 22.43 -18.77 -23.48
N MET A 74 23.51 -18.10 -23.08
CA MET A 74 24.04 -16.92 -23.79
C MET A 74 24.49 -17.27 -25.21
N GLU A 75 25.17 -18.42 -25.37
CA GLU A 75 25.59 -18.95 -26.68
C GLU A 75 24.39 -19.23 -27.60
N ASP A 76 23.34 -19.87 -27.09
CA ASP A 76 22.11 -20.14 -27.83
C ASP A 76 21.39 -18.84 -28.22
N CYS A 77 21.32 -17.87 -27.29
CA CYS A 77 20.71 -16.57 -27.54
C CYS A 77 21.45 -15.77 -28.62
N ALA A 78 22.79 -15.73 -28.57
CA ALA A 78 23.61 -15.03 -29.55
C ALA A 78 23.54 -15.70 -30.94
N THR A 79 23.48 -17.03 -30.96
CA THR A 79 23.29 -17.80 -32.21
C THR A 79 21.90 -17.56 -32.83
N GLY A 80 20.86 -17.49 -32.00
CA GLY A 80 19.51 -17.15 -32.44
C GLY A 80 19.43 -15.73 -33.02
N TYR A 81 20.08 -14.76 -32.38
CA TYR A 81 20.16 -13.38 -32.86
C TYR A 81 20.83 -13.27 -34.23
N ALA A 82 21.99 -13.92 -34.41
CA ALA A 82 22.68 -13.92 -35.70
C ALA A 82 21.82 -14.58 -36.80
N SER A 83 21.16 -15.71 -36.50
CA SER A 83 20.25 -16.37 -37.44
C SER A 83 19.10 -15.44 -37.86
N PHE A 84 18.48 -14.75 -36.91
CA PHE A 84 17.39 -13.80 -37.18
C PHE A 84 17.80 -12.68 -38.14
N ILE A 85 18.98 -12.09 -37.95
CA ILE A 85 19.48 -11.03 -38.84
C ILE A 85 19.81 -11.59 -40.23
N MET A 86 20.38 -12.79 -40.30
CA MET A 86 20.66 -13.44 -41.60
C MET A 86 19.36 -13.74 -42.37
N GLU A 87 18.28 -14.12 -41.68
CA GLU A 87 16.95 -14.27 -42.31
C GLU A 87 16.45 -12.95 -42.89
N LEU A 88 16.52 -11.85 -42.13
CA LEU A 88 16.17 -10.51 -42.63
C LEU A 88 17.03 -10.08 -43.83
N LEU A 89 18.32 -10.39 -43.81
CA LEU A 89 19.22 -10.09 -44.92
C LEU A 89 18.85 -10.87 -46.19
N GLU A 90 18.49 -12.15 -46.07
CA GLU A 90 18.05 -12.95 -47.22
C GLU A 90 16.71 -12.44 -47.77
N ASP A 91 15.80 -11.95 -46.93
CA ASP A 91 14.56 -11.30 -47.37
C ASP A 91 14.85 -9.98 -48.09
N ALA A 92 15.74 -9.14 -47.55
CA ALA A 92 16.15 -7.88 -48.17
C ALA A 92 16.78 -8.08 -49.56
N LYS A 93 17.60 -9.14 -49.74
CA LYS A 93 18.19 -9.50 -51.04
C LYS A 93 17.17 -9.83 -52.13
N GLN A 94 15.92 -10.12 -51.78
CA GLN A 94 14.86 -10.36 -52.76
C GLN A 94 14.37 -9.07 -53.43
N THR A 95 14.56 -7.92 -52.77
CA THR A 95 14.03 -6.62 -53.19
C THR A 95 15.11 -5.57 -53.45
N CYS A 96 16.28 -5.71 -52.81
CA CYS A 96 17.44 -4.83 -52.97
C CYS A 96 18.65 -5.64 -53.47
N SER A 97 19.40 -5.10 -54.44
CA SER A 97 20.55 -5.78 -55.03
C SER A 97 21.79 -5.83 -54.14
N ASP A 98 21.89 -4.88 -53.22
CA ASP A 98 23.08 -4.55 -52.46
C ASP A 98 22.76 -4.15 -51.01
N PRO A 99 22.00 -4.97 -50.25
CA PRO A 99 21.74 -4.70 -48.84
C PRO A 99 23.04 -4.77 -48.04
N VAL A 100 23.16 -3.89 -47.04
CA VAL A 100 24.35 -3.79 -46.18
C VAL A 100 23.96 -4.03 -44.73
N VAL A 101 24.71 -4.91 -44.05
CA VAL A 101 24.61 -5.10 -42.60
C VAL A 101 25.77 -4.41 -41.92
N LEU A 102 25.46 -3.51 -41.01
CA LEU A 102 26.40 -2.83 -40.11
C LEU A 102 26.20 -3.39 -38.71
N ILE A 103 27.30 -3.64 -38.00
CA ILE A 103 27.32 -4.29 -36.69
C ILE A 103 28.00 -3.34 -35.71
N GLU A 104 27.43 -3.19 -34.50
CA GLU A 104 27.92 -2.24 -33.48
C GLU A 104 28.13 -0.83 -34.08
N GLN A 105 27.21 -0.41 -34.94
CA GLN A 105 27.33 0.83 -35.70
C GLN A 105 27.07 2.03 -34.78
N ARG A 106 28.08 2.91 -34.68
CA ARG A 106 27.90 4.20 -34.03
C ARG A 106 27.00 5.08 -34.89
N VAL A 107 25.94 5.61 -34.29
CA VAL A 107 24.96 6.50 -34.92
C VAL A 107 24.98 7.86 -34.22
N ASP A 108 24.79 8.92 -35.00
CA ASP A 108 24.83 10.31 -34.52
C ASP A 108 23.49 10.98 -34.80
N PHE A 109 22.79 11.40 -33.74
CA PHE A 109 21.52 12.11 -33.81
C PHE A 109 21.64 13.50 -33.18
N SER A 110 22.86 14.05 -33.18
CA SER A 110 23.18 15.32 -32.52
C SER A 110 22.48 16.54 -33.11
N ARG A 111 21.89 16.39 -34.30
CA ARG A 111 20.97 17.35 -34.91
C ARG A 111 19.78 17.70 -34.03
N TRP A 112 19.26 16.75 -33.25
CA TRP A 112 18.11 16.94 -32.35
C TRP A 112 18.48 16.98 -30.88
N VAL A 113 19.54 16.27 -30.48
CA VAL A 113 19.93 16.14 -29.07
C VAL A 113 21.38 16.57 -28.93
N GLU A 114 21.67 17.61 -28.15
CA GLU A 114 23.06 18.06 -27.97
C GLU A 114 23.96 16.91 -27.46
N GLN A 115 25.03 16.62 -28.20
CA GLN A 115 25.93 15.48 -27.95
C GLN A 115 25.23 14.11 -27.97
N GLY A 116 24.14 14.00 -28.73
CA GLY A 116 23.35 12.79 -28.93
C GLY A 116 24.02 11.80 -29.88
N PHE A 117 24.48 10.68 -29.34
CA PHE A 117 24.99 9.56 -30.12
C PHE A 117 24.62 8.23 -29.46
N GLY A 118 24.70 7.16 -30.24
CA GLY A 118 24.39 5.80 -29.81
C GLY A 118 25.25 4.76 -30.52
N THR A 119 25.12 3.51 -30.10
CA THR A 119 25.63 2.35 -30.83
C THR A 119 24.46 1.42 -31.04
N SER A 120 24.11 1.17 -32.30
CA SER A 120 23.10 0.19 -32.69
C SER A 120 23.78 -1.16 -32.86
N ASP A 121 23.19 -2.23 -32.31
CA ASP A 121 23.81 -3.56 -32.35
C ASP A 121 23.87 -4.10 -33.78
N ALA A 122 22.79 -3.93 -34.55
CA ALA A 122 22.80 -4.13 -35.99
C ALA A 122 21.92 -3.14 -36.73
N ILE A 123 22.34 -2.77 -37.94
CA ILE A 123 21.54 -2.01 -38.90
C ILE A 123 21.63 -2.75 -40.22
N LEU A 124 20.47 -3.11 -40.79
CA LEU A 124 20.37 -3.66 -42.13
C LEU A 124 19.73 -2.59 -43.03
N ILE A 125 20.48 -2.16 -44.04
CA ILE A 125 20.07 -1.10 -44.95
C ILE A 125 19.75 -1.73 -46.30
N SER A 126 18.58 -1.38 -46.83
CA SER A 126 18.10 -1.74 -48.16
C SER A 126 17.17 -0.64 -48.67
N ASP A 127 16.96 -0.59 -50.00
CA ASP A 127 15.95 0.30 -50.60
C ASP A 127 14.55 0.00 -50.03
N GLY A 128 13.77 1.05 -49.79
CA GLY A 128 12.44 0.99 -49.20
C GLY A 128 12.47 0.91 -47.66
N THR A 129 13.08 -0.14 -47.11
CA THR A 129 13.06 -0.41 -45.65
C THR A 129 14.46 -0.52 -45.06
N MET A 130 14.71 0.30 -44.02
CA MET A 130 15.88 0.17 -43.15
C MET A 130 15.50 -0.54 -41.85
N HIS A 131 16.24 -1.56 -41.45
CA HIS A 131 16.04 -2.26 -40.19
C HIS A 131 17.07 -1.83 -39.15
N VAL A 132 16.60 -1.46 -37.96
CA VAL A 132 17.43 -1.16 -36.79
C VAL A 132 17.12 -2.22 -35.74
N ILE A 133 18.10 -3.05 -35.42
CA ILE A 133 17.92 -4.18 -34.52
C ILE A 133 18.76 -3.97 -33.25
N ASP A 134 18.11 -4.04 -32.09
CA ASP A 134 18.73 -3.96 -30.78
C ASP A 134 18.49 -5.26 -30.01
N TYR A 135 19.56 -5.85 -29.52
CA TYR A 135 19.58 -7.05 -28.71
C TYR A 135 19.40 -6.68 -27.24
N LYS A 136 18.50 -7.38 -26.54
CA LYS A 136 18.34 -7.24 -25.09
C LYS A 136 18.55 -8.57 -24.39
N HIS A 137 19.56 -8.64 -23.53
CA HIS A 137 19.85 -9.85 -22.77
C HIS A 137 19.04 -9.97 -21.46
N GLY A 138 18.52 -8.88 -20.91
CA GLY A 138 17.93 -8.88 -19.57
C GLY A 138 16.67 -9.78 -19.45
N LEU A 139 16.55 -10.52 -18.34
CA LEU A 139 15.39 -11.38 -18.05
C LEU A 139 14.26 -10.61 -17.32
N GLY A 140 14.62 -9.63 -16.50
CA GLY A 140 13.70 -9.00 -15.53
C GLY A 140 12.63 -8.09 -16.14
N ILE A 141 12.92 -7.44 -17.27
CA ILE A 141 12.05 -6.41 -17.87
C ILE A 141 11.83 -6.77 -19.33
N LEU A 142 10.57 -6.87 -19.75
CA LEU A 142 10.22 -7.03 -21.16
C LEU A 142 10.37 -5.67 -21.86
N VAL A 143 11.06 -5.64 -23.00
CA VAL A 143 11.29 -4.41 -23.76
C VAL A 143 10.55 -4.50 -25.09
N CYS A 144 9.63 -3.56 -25.35
CA CYS A 144 8.84 -3.48 -26.58
C CYS A 144 9.48 -2.48 -27.56
N ALA A 145 9.41 -2.77 -28.86
CA ALA A 145 9.85 -1.87 -29.92
C ALA A 145 8.82 -0.77 -30.25
N GLU A 146 7.54 -1.02 -29.94
CA GLU A 146 6.45 -0.07 -30.19
C GLU A 146 6.71 1.25 -29.48
N ASP A 147 6.78 2.33 -30.27
CA ASP A 147 7.08 3.69 -29.81
C ASP A 147 8.34 3.85 -28.94
N ASN A 148 9.31 2.93 -29.07
CA ASN A 148 10.49 2.93 -28.22
C ASN A 148 11.45 4.09 -28.54
N PRO A 149 11.69 5.03 -27.61
CA PRO A 149 12.51 6.21 -27.92
C PRO A 149 13.99 5.90 -28.18
N GLN A 150 14.55 4.84 -27.58
CA GLN A 150 15.93 4.40 -27.85
C GLN A 150 16.05 4.00 -29.32
N MET A 151 15.13 3.15 -29.79
CA MET A 151 15.12 2.67 -31.17
C MET A 151 14.92 3.83 -32.16
N LYS A 152 14.02 4.76 -31.86
CA LYS A 152 13.81 5.97 -32.68
C LYS A 152 15.06 6.84 -32.77
N CYS A 153 15.82 7.00 -31.67
CA CYS A 153 17.10 7.74 -31.70
C CYS A 153 18.14 7.04 -32.58
N TYR A 154 18.21 5.70 -32.51
CA TYR A 154 19.11 4.93 -33.37
C TYR A 154 18.72 5.01 -34.84
N ALA A 155 17.42 4.92 -35.14
CA ALA A 155 16.87 5.10 -36.47
C ALA A 155 17.19 6.48 -37.06
N LEU A 156 17.00 7.56 -36.29
CA LEU A 156 17.35 8.92 -36.72
C LEU A 156 18.84 9.03 -37.05
N GLY A 157 19.70 8.52 -36.17
CA GLY A 157 21.14 8.59 -36.41
C GLY A 157 21.62 7.66 -37.53
N ALA A 158 20.86 6.62 -37.87
CA ALA A 158 21.12 5.78 -39.03
C ALA A 158 20.66 6.48 -40.33
N LEU A 159 19.51 7.15 -40.33
CA LEU A 159 19.04 7.94 -41.47
C LEU A 159 20.04 9.05 -41.82
N GLU A 160 20.58 9.78 -40.83
CA GLU A 160 21.60 10.82 -41.06
C GLU A 160 22.87 10.29 -41.74
N LEU A 161 23.15 8.98 -41.67
CA LEU A 161 24.31 8.37 -42.33
C LEU A 161 24.01 7.85 -43.75
N PHE A 162 22.76 7.46 -44.04
CA PHE A 162 22.45 6.62 -45.21
C PHE A 162 21.26 7.07 -46.07
N ASP A 163 20.42 8.01 -45.61
CA ASP A 163 19.23 8.49 -46.35
C ASP A 163 19.60 9.18 -47.67
N ASP A 164 20.81 9.71 -47.80
CA ASP A 164 21.34 10.28 -49.05
C ASP A 164 21.86 9.21 -50.04
N ILE A 165 21.99 7.96 -49.59
CA ILE A 165 22.59 6.85 -50.36
C ILE A 165 21.52 5.84 -50.80
N TYR A 166 20.54 5.58 -49.92
CA TYR A 166 19.45 4.63 -50.14
C TYR A 166 18.10 5.35 -50.10
N ASP A 167 17.17 4.97 -50.98
CA ASP A 167 15.82 5.51 -50.98
C ASP A 167 15.00 4.83 -49.86
N ILE A 168 15.09 5.35 -48.63
CA ILE A 168 14.42 4.79 -47.44
C ILE A 168 13.07 5.49 -47.22
N ASP A 169 11.99 4.70 -47.25
CA ASP A 169 10.63 5.18 -46.96
C ASP A 169 10.18 4.81 -45.54
N THR A 170 10.58 3.62 -45.08
CA THR A 170 10.13 3.01 -43.82
C THR A 170 11.33 2.57 -42.97
N VAL A 171 11.24 2.79 -41.67
CA VAL A 171 12.19 2.26 -40.70
C VAL A 171 11.51 1.19 -39.85
N SER A 172 12.07 -0.01 -39.85
CA SER A 172 11.63 -1.15 -39.06
C SER A 172 12.56 -1.33 -37.87
N MET A 173 12.06 -1.06 -36.67
CA MET A 173 12.82 -1.16 -35.42
C MET A 173 12.47 -2.46 -34.72
N THR A 174 13.47 -3.30 -34.48
CA THR A 174 13.29 -4.59 -33.81
C THR A 174 14.05 -4.64 -32.50
N ILE A 175 13.36 -5.07 -31.45
CA ILE A 175 13.98 -5.49 -30.19
C ILE A 175 13.98 -7.01 -30.14
N TYR A 176 15.17 -7.59 -30.07
CA TYR A 176 15.38 -9.04 -29.98
C TYR A 176 15.77 -9.42 -28.54
N GLN A 177 14.83 -10.02 -27.82
CA GLN A 177 14.98 -10.39 -26.40
C GLN A 177 14.69 -11.90 -26.19
N PRO A 178 15.66 -12.78 -26.49
CA PRO A 178 15.42 -14.22 -26.63
C PRO A 178 15.08 -14.91 -25.31
N ARG A 179 15.67 -14.48 -24.19
CA ARG A 179 15.39 -15.07 -22.85
C ARG A 179 13.95 -14.86 -22.37
N ARG A 180 13.22 -13.94 -22.99
CA ARG A 180 11.78 -13.72 -22.77
C ARG A 180 10.91 -14.22 -23.91
N GLN A 181 11.50 -14.90 -24.91
CA GLN A 181 10.84 -15.30 -26.16
C GLN A 181 10.13 -14.10 -26.83
N ASN A 182 10.77 -12.94 -26.78
CA ASN A 182 10.20 -11.69 -27.26
C ASN A 182 11.02 -11.19 -28.46
N VAL A 183 10.39 -11.13 -29.62
CA VAL A 183 10.87 -10.42 -30.80
C VAL A 183 9.79 -9.42 -31.14
N SER A 184 10.04 -8.15 -30.83
CA SER A 184 9.08 -7.07 -31.01
C SER A 184 9.57 -6.18 -32.14
N THR A 185 8.72 -5.93 -33.14
CA THR A 185 9.05 -5.07 -34.29
C THR A 185 8.01 -3.98 -34.41
N TYR A 186 8.47 -2.76 -34.67
CA TYR A 186 7.64 -1.59 -34.90
C TYR A 186 8.14 -0.85 -36.14
N GLU A 187 7.22 -0.61 -37.07
CA GLU A 187 7.52 0.08 -38.33
C GLU A 187 6.93 1.48 -38.29
N VAL A 188 7.73 2.44 -38.77
CA VAL A 188 7.34 3.85 -38.84
C VAL A 188 7.80 4.44 -40.17
N SER A 189 7.02 5.35 -40.73
CA SER A 189 7.47 6.10 -41.91
C SER A 189 8.62 7.03 -41.55
N LYS A 190 9.49 7.31 -42.51
CA LYS A 190 10.58 8.29 -42.34
C LYS A 190 10.05 9.66 -41.90
N ASP A 191 8.96 10.12 -42.50
CA ASP A 191 8.36 11.42 -42.21
C ASP A 191 7.82 11.50 -40.77
N ASP A 192 7.11 10.47 -40.30
CA ASP A 192 6.58 10.43 -38.93
C ASP A 192 7.73 10.39 -37.89
N LEU A 193 8.84 9.71 -38.22
CA LEU A 193 10.01 9.66 -37.37
C LEU A 193 10.69 11.04 -37.24
N TYR A 194 10.84 11.77 -38.36
CA TYR A 194 11.34 13.15 -38.33
C TYR A 194 10.37 14.09 -37.61
N GLN A 195 9.07 13.93 -37.80
CA GLN A 195 8.07 14.72 -37.06
C GLN A 195 8.22 14.51 -35.55
N TRP A 196 8.33 13.26 -35.09
CA TRP A 196 8.60 12.98 -33.67
C TRP A 196 9.91 13.61 -33.18
N ALA A 197 10.96 13.58 -34.01
CA ALA A 197 12.24 14.17 -33.69
C ALA A 197 12.14 15.69 -33.45
N ASP A 198 11.38 16.39 -34.29
CA ASP A 198 11.23 17.84 -34.23
C ASP A 198 10.20 18.30 -33.18
N GLU A 199 9.10 17.56 -33.00
CA GLU A 199 7.99 17.96 -32.11
C GLU A 199 8.17 17.48 -30.67
N VAL A 200 8.85 16.35 -30.45
CA VAL A 200 8.95 15.70 -29.13
C VAL A 200 10.39 15.60 -28.66
N LEU A 201 11.26 14.97 -29.47
CA LEU A 201 12.62 14.65 -29.05
C LEU A 201 13.44 15.90 -28.75
N LYS A 202 13.56 16.81 -29.72
CA LYS A 202 14.39 18.01 -29.62
C LYS A 202 13.93 18.97 -28.52
N PRO A 203 12.65 19.39 -28.44
CA PRO A 203 12.21 20.30 -27.38
C PRO A 203 12.43 19.72 -25.97
N THR A 204 12.25 18.41 -25.82
CA THR A 204 12.42 17.75 -24.53
C THR A 204 13.90 17.55 -24.18
N ALA A 205 14.73 17.27 -25.18
CA ALA A 205 16.19 17.21 -25.02
C ALA A 205 16.75 18.56 -24.59
N ASP A 206 16.27 19.67 -25.17
CA ASP A 206 16.68 21.03 -24.78
C ASP A 206 16.36 21.30 -23.29
N LEU A 207 15.16 20.92 -22.83
CA LEU A 207 14.78 21.01 -21.40
C LEU A 207 15.68 20.15 -20.52
N ALA A 208 15.91 18.90 -20.91
CA ALA A 208 16.73 17.96 -20.15
C ALA A 208 18.19 18.44 -20.04
N PHE A 209 18.73 18.99 -21.13
CA PHE A 209 20.08 19.54 -21.17
C PHE A 209 20.21 20.80 -20.30
N ALA A 210 19.17 21.64 -20.24
CA ALA A 210 19.07 22.81 -19.39
C ALA A 210 18.73 22.49 -17.91
N SER A 211 18.43 21.23 -17.58
CA SER A 211 17.91 20.81 -16.27
C SER A 211 16.57 21.47 -15.88
N ASP A 212 15.76 21.82 -16.87
CA ASP A 212 14.45 22.46 -16.68
C ASP A 212 13.30 21.43 -16.78
N GLY A 213 12.08 21.85 -16.44
CA GLY A 213 10.88 21.01 -16.43
C GLY A 213 10.57 20.39 -15.06
N ASN A 214 9.64 19.43 -15.05
CA ASN A 214 9.13 18.83 -13.82
C ASN A 214 9.75 17.46 -13.55
N PHE A 215 10.00 17.16 -12.27
CA PHE A 215 10.28 15.79 -11.86
C PHE A 215 8.99 14.96 -11.89
N LEU A 216 8.95 13.95 -12.76
CA LEU A 216 7.82 13.03 -12.88
C LEU A 216 8.20 11.60 -12.44
N CYS A 217 7.22 10.91 -11.85
CA CYS A 217 7.35 9.52 -11.40
C CYS A 217 6.59 8.57 -12.34
N GLY A 218 7.24 7.49 -12.76
CA GLY A 218 6.71 6.46 -13.66
C GLY A 218 7.65 5.25 -13.73
N GLU A 219 7.44 4.37 -14.70
CA GLU A 219 8.21 3.12 -14.85
C GLU A 219 9.71 3.38 -15.05
N TRP A 220 10.07 4.48 -15.75
CA TRP A 220 11.44 4.94 -15.95
C TRP A 220 12.24 5.17 -14.64
N CYS A 221 11.55 5.35 -13.50
CA CYS A 221 12.19 5.53 -12.21
C CYS A 221 13.01 4.29 -11.77
N GLY A 222 12.73 3.09 -12.30
CA GLY A 222 13.53 1.89 -12.02
C GLY A 222 14.99 1.99 -12.46
N PHE A 223 15.23 2.78 -13.52
CA PHE A 223 16.53 3.01 -14.16
C PHE A 223 17.16 4.37 -13.79
N CYS A 224 16.52 5.13 -12.90
CA CYS A 224 17.05 6.39 -12.42
C CYS A 224 18.13 6.16 -11.35
N LYS A 225 19.26 6.86 -11.42
CA LYS A 225 20.32 6.74 -10.40
C LYS A 225 19.87 7.28 -9.04
N ALA A 226 19.02 8.32 -9.04
CA ALA A 226 18.42 8.93 -7.85
C ALA A 226 17.22 8.14 -7.27
N LYS A 227 16.89 6.95 -7.79
CA LYS A 227 15.63 6.24 -7.50
C LYS A 227 15.37 5.92 -6.02
N HIS A 228 16.40 5.88 -5.19
CA HIS A 228 16.30 5.54 -3.77
C HIS A 228 15.96 6.73 -2.87
N GLU A 229 16.23 7.96 -3.33
CA GLU A 229 16.06 9.20 -2.55
C GLU A 229 15.28 10.30 -3.30
N CYS A 230 14.78 10.00 -4.50
CA CYS A 230 13.97 10.92 -5.29
C CYS A 230 12.66 11.31 -4.57
N ARG A 231 12.50 12.62 -4.31
CA ARG A 231 11.31 13.21 -3.68
C ARG A 231 10.04 12.94 -4.47
N ALA A 232 10.06 13.20 -5.78
CA ALA A 232 8.89 13.02 -6.65
C ALA A 232 8.40 11.56 -6.65
N ARG A 233 9.33 10.60 -6.61
CA ARG A 233 9.00 9.17 -6.48
C ARG A 233 8.41 8.84 -5.12
N ALA A 234 8.94 9.42 -4.04
CA ALA A 234 8.42 9.22 -2.69
C ALA A 234 6.99 9.79 -2.56
N GLU A 235 6.74 10.98 -3.08
CA GLU A 235 5.43 11.64 -3.04
C GLU A 235 4.37 10.86 -3.84
N ALA A 236 4.70 10.41 -5.06
CA ALA A 236 3.81 9.59 -5.87
C ALA A 236 3.44 8.27 -5.16
N ASN A 237 4.40 7.59 -4.53
CA ASN A 237 4.14 6.35 -3.80
C ASN A 237 3.38 6.58 -2.48
N LEU A 238 3.59 7.72 -1.80
CA LEU A 238 2.81 8.09 -0.62
C LEU A 238 1.35 8.40 -0.96
N LEU A 239 1.06 8.91 -2.16
CA LEU A 239 -0.30 9.11 -2.65
C LEU A 239 -1.02 7.76 -2.85
N LEU A 240 -0.33 6.75 -3.37
CA LEU A 240 -0.87 5.38 -3.45
C LEU A 240 -1.22 4.83 -2.06
N ALA A 241 -0.38 5.08 -1.05
CA ALA A 241 -0.69 4.72 0.33
C ALA A 241 -1.98 5.40 0.84
N GLN A 242 -2.26 6.65 0.44
CA GLN A 242 -3.53 7.32 0.80
C GLN A 242 -4.77 6.65 0.20
N HIS A 243 -4.63 5.93 -0.92
CA HIS A 243 -5.72 5.22 -1.59
C HIS A 243 -5.88 3.76 -1.12
N ASP A 244 -4.78 3.08 -0.78
CA ASP A 244 -4.81 1.70 -0.26
C ASP A 244 -5.24 1.60 1.21
N PHE A 245 -5.01 2.66 1.99
CA PHE A 245 -5.65 2.81 3.29
C PHE A 245 -7.00 3.52 3.10
N LYS A 246 -8.06 2.76 2.78
CA LYS A 246 -9.42 3.23 3.07
C LYS A 246 -9.51 3.50 4.56
N LEU A 247 -9.23 4.73 4.97
CA LEU A 247 -9.42 5.18 6.34
C LEU A 247 -10.88 4.89 6.70
N PRO A 248 -11.13 4.20 7.83
CA PRO A 248 -12.50 3.93 8.27
C PRO A 248 -13.32 5.22 8.26
N PRO A 249 -14.64 5.16 8.06
CA PRO A 249 -15.49 6.35 8.04
C PRO A 249 -15.52 7.11 9.39
N LEU A 250 -14.88 6.56 10.42
CA LEU A 250 -14.81 7.09 11.77
C LEU A 250 -13.34 7.23 12.18
N LEU A 251 -13.01 8.33 12.85
CA LEU A 251 -11.72 8.50 13.50
C LEU A 251 -11.57 7.52 14.65
N THR A 252 -10.38 6.94 14.79
CA THR A 252 -9.98 6.13 15.96
C THR A 252 -9.62 7.02 17.14
N ASP A 253 -9.70 6.48 18.36
CA ASP A 253 -9.30 7.21 19.59
C ASP A 253 -7.86 7.74 19.50
N SER A 254 -6.94 6.97 18.91
CA SER A 254 -5.56 7.42 18.71
C SER A 254 -5.44 8.61 17.76
N GLU A 255 -6.27 8.66 16.71
CA GLU A 255 -6.32 9.81 15.81
C GLU A 255 -6.89 11.03 16.52
N ILE A 256 -7.92 10.83 17.35
CA ILE A 256 -8.51 11.89 18.18
C ILE A 256 -7.48 12.42 19.18
N GLU A 257 -6.70 11.57 19.85
CA GLU A 257 -5.64 11.97 20.78
C GLU A 257 -4.54 12.80 20.08
N VAL A 258 -4.13 12.40 18.88
CA VAL A 258 -3.17 13.17 18.06
C VAL A 258 -3.76 14.53 17.68
N ILE A 259 -5.03 14.57 17.25
CA ILE A 259 -5.73 15.82 16.93
C ILE A 259 -5.80 16.71 18.18
N LEU A 260 -6.20 16.18 19.34
CA LEU A 260 -6.28 16.93 20.59
C LEU A 260 -4.94 17.57 20.99
N SER A 261 -3.81 16.92 20.67
CA SER A 261 -2.47 17.48 20.96
C SER A 261 -2.08 18.68 20.10
N ARG A 262 -2.76 18.91 18.96
CA ARG A 262 -2.41 19.95 17.97
C ARG A 262 -3.54 20.92 17.66
N VAL A 263 -4.79 20.58 18.00
CA VAL A 263 -5.98 21.32 17.58
C VAL A 263 -5.98 22.74 18.12
N ASP A 264 -5.50 22.96 19.34
CA ASP A 264 -5.45 24.30 19.94
C ASP A 264 -4.48 25.22 19.19
N GLU A 265 -3.35 24.71 18.72
CA GLU A 265 -2.39 25.44 17.88
C GLU A 265 -3.00 25.75 16.51
N LEU A 266 -3.68 24.76 15.90
CA LEU A 266 -4.37 24.95 14.62
C LEU A 266 -5.48 26.01 14.73
N VAL A 267 -6.26 25.99 15.81
CA VAL A 267 -7.32 26.98 16.08
C VAL A 267 -6.70 28.35 16.33
N SER A 268 -5.60 28.43 17.08
CA SER A 268 -4.86 29.69 17.30
C SER A 268 -4.41 30.27 15.97
N TRP A 269 -3.72 29.50 15.15
CA TRP A 269 -3.26 29.94 13.84
C TRP A 269 -4.41 30.35 12.92
N ALA A 270 -5.51 29.59 12.90
CA ALA A 270 -6.70 29.96 12.12
C ALA A 270 -7.31 31.29 12.59
N ASN A 271 -7.26 31.60 13.89
CA ASN A 271 -7.69 32.89 14.43
C ASN A 271 -6.71 34.01 14.05
N ASP A 272 -5.40 33.75 14.10
CA ASP A 272 -4.38 34.73 13.68
C ASP A 272 -4.56 35.12 12.21
N ILE A 273 -4.86 34.15 11.34
CA ILE A 273 -5.16 34.40 9.92
C ILE A 273 -6.44 35.24 9.76
N LYS A 274 -7.50 34.94 10.52
CA LYS A 274 -8.74 35.74 10.49
C LYS A 274 -8.50 37.18 10.93
N GLU A 275 -7.72 37.37 11.99
CA GLU A 275 -7.40 38.69 12.51
C GLU A 275 -6.52 39.47 11.52
N TYR A 276 -5.49 38.84 10.95
CA TYR A 276 -4.71 39.42 9.86
C TYR A 276 -5.60 39.82 8.67
N ALA A 277 -6.46 38.93 8.19
CA ALA A 277 -7.35 39.20 7.07
C ALA A 277 -8.30 40.38 7.37
N LEU A 278 -8.82 40.46 8.59
CA LEU A 278 -9.65 41.57 9.06
C LEU A 278 -8.87 42.89 9.09
N GLN A 279 -7.66 42.91 9.64
CA GLN A 279 -6.81 44.11 9.66
C GLN A 279 -6.50 44.61 8.25
N GLN A 280 -6.18 43.70 7.33
CA GLN A 280 -5.96 44.05 5.93
C GLN A 280 -7.24 44.58 5.26
N ALA A 281 -8.40 44.00 5.59
CA ALA A 281 -9.68 44.48 5.07
C ALA A 281 -10.03 45.87 5.58
N ILE A 282 -9.76 46.17 6.86
CA ILE A 282 -9.90 47.51 7.44
C ILE A 282 -8.97 48.51 6.75
N SER A 283 -7.76 48.09 6.34
CA SER A 283 -6.82 48.94 5.59
C SER A 283 -7.14 49.06 4.08
N GLY A 284 -8.27 48.51 3.62
CA GLY A 284 -8.76 48.67 2.25
C GLY A 284 -8.49 47.51 1.28
N LYS A 285 -7.95 46.37 1.76
CA LYS A 285 -7.78 45.17 0.92
C LYS A 285 -9.09 44.40 0.76
N GLU A 286 -9.46 44.06 -0.46
CA GLU A 286 -10.60 43.18 -0.73
C GLU A 286 -10.18 41.71 -0.78
N TRP A 287 -10.99 40.84 -0.18
CA TRP A 287 -10.80 39.39 -0.22
C TRP A 287 -11.97 38.75 -1.00
N THR A 288 -11.66 37.97 -2.05
CA THR A 288 -12.66 37.35 -2.92
C THR A 288 -13.66 36.51 -2.13
N GLY A 289 -14.96 36.81 -2.27
CA GLY A 289 -16.05 36.11 -1.58
C GLY A 289 -16.35 36.59 -0.15
N TRP A 290 -15.64 37.62 0.34
CA TRP A 290 -15.84 38.19 1.68
C TRP A 290 -16.22 39.67 1.60
N LYS A 291 -16.91 40.18 2.63
CA LYS A 291 -17.24 41.60 2.75
C LYS A 291 -17.01 42.10 4.19
N LEU A 292 -16.53 43.33 4.33
CA LEU A 292 -16.44 44.02 5.62
C LEU A 292 -17.80 44.63 5.97
N VAL A 293 -18.29 44.38 7.18
CA VAL A 293 -19.59 44.89 7.67
C VAL A 293 -19.46 45.37 9.11
N GLU A 294 -20.34 46.26 9.54
CA GLU A 294 -20.44 46.65 10.95
C GLU A 294 -20.83 45.45 11.82
N GLY A 295 -20.19 45.35 12.99
CA GLY A 295 -20.58 44.37 14.01
C GLY A 295 -22.01 44.64 14.52
N ARG A 296 -22.64 43.63 15.12
CA ARG A 296 -23.97 43.79 15.72
C ARG A 296 -23.92 44.83 16.84
N SER A 297 -24.63 45.94 16.68
CA SER A 297 -24.76 46.97 17.72
C SER A 297 -25.81 46.56 18.76
N ASN A 298 -25.50 46.76 20.04
CA ASN A 298 -26.46 46.56 21.13
C ASN A 298 -27.13 47.91 21.45
N ARG A 299 -28.47 47.94 21.45
CA ARG A 299 -29.23 49.13 21.87
C ARG A 299 -28.96 49.42 23.35
N ARG A 300 -28.68 50.69 23.67
CA ARG A 300 -28.51 51.18 25.04
C ARG A 300 -29.40 52.39 25.25
N TYR A 301 -29.91 52.57 26.48
CA TYR A 301 -30.60 53.80 26.84
C TYR A 301 -29.59 54.95 26.89
N THR A 302 -29.91 56.07 26.25
CA THR A 302 -29.03 57.25 26.21
C THR A 302 -29.13 58.09 27.47
N ASN A 303 -30.26 58.03 28.18
CA ASN A 303 -30.48 58.71 29.46
C ASN A 303 -31.46 57.90 30.31
N GLU A 304 -30.93 57.21 31.32
CA GLU A 304 -31.71 56.33 32.19
C GLU A 304 -32.79 57.08 32.99
N ALA A 305 -32.54 58.34 33.39
CA ALA A 305 -33.51 59.15 34.15
C ALA A 305 -34.70 59.62 33.31
N ALA A 306 -34.46 59.92 32.02
CA ALA A 306 -35.54 60.24 31.09
C ALA A 306 -36.39 59.01 30.78
N VAL A 307 -35.75 57.85 30.65
CA VAL A 307 -36.42 56.56 30.41
C VAL A 307 -37.26 56.16 31.62
N SER A 308 -36.72 56.22 32.84
CA SER A 308 -37.47 55.84 34.04
C SER A 308 -38.71 56.72 34.22
N LYS A 309 -38.56 58.05 34.09
CA LYS A 309 -39.69 58.99 34.17
C LYS A 309 -40.77 58.72 33.11
N ALA A 310 -40.38 58.39 31.88
CA ALA A 310 -41.32 58.10 30.80
C ALA A 310 -42.11 56.81 31.06
N VAL A 311 -41.45 55.78 31.58
CA VAL A 311 -42.07 54.48 31.91
C VAL A 311 -42.95 54.58 33.15
N GLU A 312 -42.51 55.29 34.19
CA GLU A 312 -43.31 55.57 35.40
C GLU A 312 -44.57 56.39 35.08
N SER A 313 -44.45 57.40 34.20
CA SER A 313 -45.60 58.20 33.75
C SER A 313 -46.63 57.37 32.95
N ALA A 314 -46.19 56.28 32.33
CA ALA A 314 -47.04 55.32 31.64
C ALA A 314 -47.65 54.26 32.60
N GLY A 315 -47.38 54.35 33.91
CA GLY A 315 -47.92 53.47 34.93
C GLY A 315 -47.18 52.15 35.12
N PHE A 316 -45.97 52.02 34.57
CA PHE A 316 -45.13 50.83 34.71
C PHE A 316 -43.90 51.11 35.58
N ASP A 317 -43.40 50.11 36.31
CA ASP A 317 -42.13 50.19 37.05
C ASP A 317 -40.97 49.87 36.09
N PRO A 318 -40.08 50.84 35.77
CA PRO A 318 -38.94 50.60 34.88
C PRO A 318 -37.82 49.78 35.53
N TYR A 319 -37.89 49.53 36.83
CA TYR A 319 -36.82 48.87 37.57
C TYR A 319 -37.14 47.41 37.86
N GLU A 320 -36.14 46.55 37.62
CA GLU A 320 -36.20 45.16 38.05
C GLU A 320 -35.58 45.05 39.46
N LYS A 321 -36.35 44.59 40.46
CA LYS A 321 -35.81 44.26 41.78
C LYS A 321 -35.03 42.95 41.72
N LYS A 322 -33.74 43.04 41.39
CA LYS A 322 -32.83 41.89 41.33
C LYS A 322 -32.07 41.72 42.64
N LEU A 323 -31.97 40.48 43.12
CA LEU A 323 -31.10 40.12 44.25
C LEU A 323 -29.63 40.45 43.91
N LEU A 324 -28.92 41.02 44.90
CA LEU A 324 -27.49 41.30 44.74
C LEU A 324 -26.72 39.99 44.52
N GLY A 325 -25.75 40.03 43.60
CA GLY A 325 -24.82 38.91 43.41
C GLY A 325 -23.98 38.66 44.67
N ILE A 326 -23.47 37.43 44.83
CA ILE A 326 -22.75 36.96 46.03
C ILE A 326 -21.70 37.97 46.52
N THR A 327 -20.87 38.51 45.62
CA THR A 327 -19.82 39.47 45.97
C THR A 327 -20.37 40.81 46.50
N ALA A 328 -21.45 41.32 45.93
CA ALA A 328 -22.08 42.54 46.39
C ALA A 328 -22.82 42.33 47.73
N MET A 329 -23.46 41.17 47.90
CA MET A 329 -24.15 40.77 49.13
C MET A 329 -23.16 40.53 50.30
N GLN A 330 -21.98 39.96 50.02
CA GLN A 330 -20.88 39.83 50.98
C GLN A 330 -20.34 41.19 51.44
N LYS A 331 -20.20 42.15 50.52
CA LYS A 331 -19.79 43.53 50.87
C LYS A 331 -20.82 44.24 51.74
N LEU A 332 -22.11 44.00 51.53
CA LEU A 332 -23.20 44.63 52.28
C LEU A 332 -23.33 44.07 53.70
N LEU A 333 -23.28 42.74 53.86
CA LEU A 333 -23.55 42.06 55.14
C LEU A 333 -22.28 41.82 55.97
N GLY A 334 -21.10 41.86 55.35
CA GLY A 334 -19.84 41.42 55.94
C GLY A 334 -19.70 39.89 55.94
N LYS A 335 -18.47 39.38 55.80
CA LYS A 335 -18.20 37.95 55.54
C LYS A 335 -18.81 37.01 56.61
N SER A 336 -18.64 37.34 57.89
CA SER A 336 -19.16 36.52 59.02
C SER A 336 -20.68 36.43 59.03
N ARG A 337 -21.37 37.55 58.83
CA ARG A 337 -22.84 37.62 58.87
C ARG A 337 -23.48 37.09 57.59
N PHE A 338 -22.76 37.21 56.46
CA PHE A 338 -23.12 36.58 55.19
C PHE A 338 -23.09 35.04 55.31
N GLU A 339 -22.05 34.47 55.94
CA GLU A 339 -21.98 33.02 56.18
C GLU A 339 -23.05 32.56 57.16
N GLU A 340 -23.30 33.29 58.26
CA GLU A 340 -24.35 32.95 59.22
C GLU A 340 -25.76 32.91 58.59
N LEU A 341 -26.10 33.93 57.78
CA LEU A 341 -27.46 34.10 57.26
C LEU A 341 -27.70 33.37 55.94
N LEU A 342 -26.69 33.25 55.07
CA LEU A 342 -26.89 32.86 53.67
C LEU A 342 -26.19 31.56 53.29
N ALA A 343 -25.32 30.98 54.12
CA ALA A 343 -24.65 29.71 53.77
C ALA A 343 -25.63 28.57 53.49
N ALA A 344 -26.77 28.52 54.19
CA ALA A 344 -27.82 27.51 53.97
C ALA A 344 -28.54 27.66 52.61
N TYR A 345 -28.37 28.80 51.93
CA TYR A 345 -29.03 29.12 50.66
C TYR A 345 -28.05 29.23 49.48
N ILE A 346 -26.77 28.88 49.67
CA ILE A 346 -25.73 28.92 48.64
C ILE A 346 -25.35 27.50 48.26
N GLU A 347 -25.72 27.11 47.04
CA GLU A 347 -25.22 25.88 46.42
C GLU A 347 -24.00 26.22 45.56
N LYS A 348 -22.91 25.45 45.72
CA LYS A 348 -21.78 25.48 44.78
C LYS A 348 -21.97 24.33 43.80
N PRO A 349 -22.61 24.55 42.64
CA PRO A 349 -22.81 23.50 41.66
C PRO A 349 -21.45 22.97 41.19
N GLN A 350 -21.37 21.66 40.95
CA GLN A 350 -20.18 21.05 40.40
C GLN A 350 -19.88 21.68 39.03
N GLY A 351 -18.64 22.16 38.83
CA GLY A 351 -18.24 22.76 37.56
C GLY A 351 -18.41 21.76 36.42
N LYS A 352 -18.79 22.25 35.23
CA LYS A 352 -18.94 21.39 34.05
C LYS A 352 -17.62 20.66 33.76
N PRO A 353 -17.65 19.34 33.48
CA PRO A 353 -16.47 18.61 33.04
C PRO A 353 -15.85 19.28 31.82
N THR A 354 -14.54 19.50 31.86
CA THR A 354 -13.76 20.09 30.77
C THR A 354 -12.56 19.19 30.53
N LEU A 355 -12.35 18.78 29.28
CA LEU A 355 -11.19 17.98 28.88
C LEU A 355 -9.99 18.92 28.72
N VAL A 356 -8.88 18.59 29.36
CA VAL A 356 -7.65 19.39 29.36
C VAL A 356 -6.42 18.48 29.33
N PRO A 357 -5.26 18.96 28.85
CA PRO A 357 -4.01 18.19 28.89
C PRO A 357 -3.60 17.79 30.33
N GLU A 358 -2.83 16.71 30.47
CA GLU A 358 -2.35 16.22 31.77
C GLU A 358 -1.44 17.23 32.51
N SER A 359 -0.86 18.20 31.79
CA SER A 359 -0.10 19.31 32.36
C SER A 359 -0.96 20.35 33.09
N ASP A 360 -2.29 20.30 32.97
CA ASP A 360 -3.20 21.18 33.71
C ASP A 360 -3.16 20.87 35.22
N LYS A 361 -3.00 21.91 36.05
CA LYS A 361 -2.83 21.77 37.50
C LYS A 361 -4.11 21.35 38.24
N ARG A 362 -5.27 21.40 37.59
CA ARG A 362 -6.55 21.03 38.22
C ARG A 362 -6.63 19.51 38.40
N PRO A 363 -7.10 19.03 39.57
CA PRO A 363 -7.25 17.60 39.79
C PRO A 363 -8.29 17.01 38.84
N ALA A 364 -8.00 15.82 38.30
CA ALA A 364 -8.94 15.10 37.45
C ALA A 364 -10.25 14.84 38.20
N MET A 365 -11.39 15.05 37.53
CA MET A 365 -12.70 14.86 38.12
C MET A 365 -12.99 13.38 38.35
N ASN A 366 -13.53 13.02 39.52
CA ASN A 366 -13.99 11.66 39.79
C ASN A 366 -15.27 11.39 38.99
N THR A 367 -15.20 10.51 37.99
CA THR A 367 -16.36 10.03 37.26
C THR A 367 -16.96 8.81 37.97
N ALA A 368 -18.21 8.44 37.71
CA ALA A 368 -18.83 7.23 38.29
C ALA A 368 -18.02 5.94 38.03
N LYS A 369 -17.16 5.95 37.01
CA LYS A 369 -16.17 4.90 36.72
C LYS A 369 -15.05 4.81 37.77
N ASN A 370 -14.64 5.94 38.36
CA ASN A 370 -13.57 6.00 39.36
C ASN A 370 -13.97 5.47 40.75
N ASP A 371 -15.25 5.59 41.14
CA ASP A 371 -15.74 5.03 42.41
C ASP A 371 -15.83 3.49 42.37
N LEU A 372 -16.13 2.92 41.21
CA LEU A 372 -16.03 1.47 40.97
C LEU A 372 -14.56 0.99 40.91
N TRP A 373 -13.66 1.83 40.41
CA TRP A 373 -12.22 1.55 40.25
C TRP A 373 -11.42 1.59 41.55
N ARG A 374 -11.80 2.44 42.52
CA ARG A 374 -11.05 2.61 43.78
C ARG A 374 -11.14 1.38 44.70
N ASN A 375 -12.18 0.55 44.52
CA ASN A 375 -12.30 -0.76 45.16
C ASN A 375 -11.59 -1.88 44.39
N MET A 376 -11.00 -1.57 43.24
CA MET A 376 -10.44 -2.53 42.29
C MET A 376 -9.02 -2.12 41.85
N THR A 377 -8.29 -1.43 42.72
CA THR A 377 -6.87 -1.11 42.50
C THR A 377 -6.03 -2.38 42.57
N MET A 378 -5.69 -2.93 41.40
CA MET A 378 -4.36 -3.45 41.05
C MET A 378 -4.41 -4.06 39.62
N SER A 379 -4.23 -3.23 38.58
CA SER A 379 -3.45 -3.53 37.34
C SER A 379 -3.79 -2.58 36.20
N LYS A 380 -2.76 -2.01 35.56
CA LYS A 380 -2.80 -1.03 34.48
C LYS A 380 -3.17 -1.63 33.10
N ASN A 381 -3.65 -0.74 32.21
CA ASN A 381 -3.77 -0.81 30.73
C ASN A 381 -5.05 -1.44 30.13
N VAL A 382 -5.91 -0.62 29.51
CA VAL A 382 -6.95 -1.08 28.58
C VAL A 382 -7.00 -0.21 27.32
N LYS A 383 -6.62 -0.79 26.17
CA LYS A 383 -6.91 -0.33 24.81
C LYS A 383 -8.38 -0.66 24.48
N MET A 384 -9.10 0.23 23.77
CA MET A 384 -10.44 -0.08 23.25
C MET A 384 -10.36 -1.19 22.20
N THR A 385 -10.71 -2.41 22.60
CA THR A 385 -10.73 -3.62 21.76
C THR A 385 -12.16 -3.92 21.30
N ASN A 386 -12.36 -4.29 20.02
CA ASN A 386 -13.62 -4.86 19.55
C ASN A 386 -14.04 -6.01 20.50
N PRO A 387 -15.19 -5.90 21.18
CA PRO A 387 -15.57 -6.83 22.25
C PRO A 387 -15.82 -8.26 21.74
N MET A 388 -16.08 -8.45 20.45
CA MET A 388 -16.28 -9.77 19.83
C MET A 388 -15.00 -10.36 19.24
N LYS A 389 -13.88 -9.63 19.25
CA LYS A 389 -12.60 -10.08 18.70
C LYS A 389 -11.66 -10.50 19.83
N VAL A 390 -11.11 -11.71 19.70
CA VAL A 390 -10.14 -12.26 20.65
C VAL A 390 -8.85 -12.62 19.92
N ILE A 391 -7.72 -12.36 20.59
CA ILE A 391 -6.43 -12.95 20.22
C ILE A 391 -6.12 -13.98 21.29
N THR A 392 -5.96 -15.23 20.90
CA THR A 392 -5.67 -16.32 21.84
C THR A 392 -4.26 -16.21 22.42
N GLY A 393 -4.02 -16.92 23.52
CA GLY A 393 -2.70 -17.01 24.14
C GLY A 393 -1.67 -17.71 23.25
N PRO A 394 -0.36 -17.45 23.47
CA PRO A 394 0.72 -18.02 22.65
C PRO A 394 0.78 -19.56 22.70
N ASN A 395 0.24 -20.17 23.76
CA ASN A 395 0.23 -21.62 23.96
C ASN A 395 -1.04 -22.29 23.41
N THR A 396 -1.76 -21.62 22.50
CA THR A 396 -2.90 -22.25 21.81
C THR A 396 -2.34 -23.22 20.78
N ARG A 397 -2.70 -24.51 20.90
CA ARG A 397 -2.25 -25.55 19.98
C ARG A 397 -3.19 -25.64 18.79
N TRP A 398 -2.66 -25.72 17.57
CA TRP A 398 -3.47 -25.76 16.36
C TRP A 398 -3.64 -27.20 15.88
N SER A 399 -4.88 -27.64 15.70
CA SER A 399 -5.23 -28.95 15.15
C SER A 399 -6.08 -28.79 13.90
N TYR A 400 -6.03 -29.76 12.99
CA TYR A 400 -6.71 -29.72 11.69
C TYR A 400 -6.48 -28.39 10.93
N ALA A 401 -5.23 -27.95 10.85
CA ALA A 401 -4.86 -26.65 10.29
C ALA A 401 -4.92 -26.64 8.75
N ASN A 402 -6.10 -26.34 8.20
CA ASN A 402 -6.34 -26.15 6.77
C ASN A 402 -6.20 -24.67 6.41
N VAL A 403 -4.96 -24.15 6.48
CA VAL A 403 -4.68 -22.71 6.41
C VAL A 403 -4.10 -22.26 5.06
N TRP A 404 -3.51 -23.18 4.31
CA TRP A 404 -2.96 -22.92 2.97
C TRP A 404 -3.97 -23.20 1.87
N GLU A 405 -4.81 -24.21 2.07
CA GLU A 405 -5.83 -24.63 1.13
C GLU A 405 -7.15 -24.86 1.87
N PRO A 406 -8.26 -24.30 1.37
CA PRO A 406 -9.56 -24.49 1.99
C PRO A 406 -10.01 -25.93 1.79
N LYS A 407 -10.54 -26.57 2.83
CA LYS A 407 -11.09 -27.94 2.75
C LYS A 407 -12.59 -27.94 2.97
N SER A 408 -13.27 -28.84 2.26
CA SER A 408 -14.66 -29.16 2.55
C SER A 408 -14.71 -30.07 3.77
N ILE A 409 -15.51 -29.68 4.78
CA ILE A 409 -15.79 -30.50 5.95
C ILE A 409 -17.24 -30.96 5.82
N ASN A 410 -17.47 -32.28 5.80
CA ASN A 410 -18.80 -32.91 5.67
C ASN A 410 -19.61 -32.44 4.45
N GLY A 411 -18.95 -32.25 3.29
CA GLY A 411 -19.60 -31.83 2.04
C GLY A 411 -20.04 -30.36 1.99
N GLY A 412 -19.63 -29.53 2.96
CA GLY A 412 -19.88 -28.09 2.95
C GLY A 412 -18.97 -27.31 2.01
N THR A 413 -19.24 -26.01 1.84
CA THR A 413 -18.37 -25.10 1.06
C THR A 413 -16.93 -25.14 1.61
N PRO A 414 -15.91 -25.31 0.74
CA PRO A 414 -14.52 -25.30 1.17
C PRO A 414 -14.17 -24.02 1.94
N LYS A 415 -13.53 -24.19 3.10
CA LYS A 415 -13.11 -23.08 3.95
C LYS A 415 -11.72 -23.31 4.52
N TYR A 416 -11.02 -22.22 4.79
CA TYR A 416 -9.86 -22.24 5.65
C TYR A 416 -10.33 -22.49 7.08
N SER A 417 -9.64 -23.35 7.82
CA SER A 417 -10.11 -23.74 9.16
C SER A 417 -8.97 -24.17 10.07
N VAL A 418 -9.13 -23.91 11.36
CA VAL A 418 -8.25 -24.44 12.41
C VAL A 418 -9.10 -24.76 13.65
N SER A 419 -8.82 -25.91 14.27
CA SER A 419 -9.26 -26.22 15.64
C SER A 419 -8.23 -25.66 16.61
N LEU A 420 -8.63 -24.65 17.38
CA LEU A 420 -7.79 -23.96 18.36
C LEU A 420 -7.97 -24.61 19.72
N ILE A 421 -6.97 -25.37 20.16
CA ILE A 421 -6.95 -26.03 21.46
C ILE A 421 -6.33 -25.08 22.48
N ILE A 422 -7.13 -24.70 23.47
CA ILE A 422 -6.82 -23.67 24.47
C ILE A 422 -6.76 -24.33 25.84
N PRO A 423 -5.60 -24.37 26.51
CA PRO A 423 -5.49 -24.95 27.85
C PRO A 423 -6.48 -24.31 28.83
N LYS A 424 -7.15 -25.11 29.67
CA LYS A 424 -8.04 -24.59 30.72
C LYS A 424 -7.31 -23.69 31.73
N SER A 425 -5.99 -23.86 31.84
CA SER A 425 -5.11 -23.01 32.63
C SER A 425 -4.94 -21.59 32.07
N ASP A 426 -5.20 -21.35 30.77
CA ASP A 426 -5.22 -20.00 30.19
C ASP A 426 -6.56 -19.31 30.45
N THR A 427 -6.82 -19.06 31.73
CA THR A 427 -8.04 -18.42 32.23
C THR A 427 -8.28 -17.04 31.61
N LYS A 428 -7.22 -16.35 31.17
CA LYS A 428 -7.32 -15.04 30.50
C LYS A 428 -7.90 -15.17 29.11
N THR A 429 -7.43 -16.13 28.30
CA THR A 429 -7.99 -16.36 26.96
C THR A 429 -9.41 -16.91 27.05
N VAL A 430 -9.68 -17.84 27.97
CA VAL A 430 -11.02 -18.41 28.19
C VAL A 430 -12.01 -17.30 28.56
N ALA A 431 -11.71 -16.47 29.56
CA ALA A 431 -12.59 -15.37 29.97
C ALA A 431 -12.85 -14.36 28.84
N LYS A 432 -11.84 -14.09 27.99
CA LYS A 432 -12.02 -13.23 26.80
C LYS A 432 -12.96 -13.85 25.77
N ILE A 433 -12.86 -15.17 25.55
CA ILE A 433 -13.74 -15.88 24.62
C ILE A 433 -15.17 -15.89 25.16
N GLU A 434 -15.38 -16.20 26.43
CA GLU A 434 -16.69 -16.17 27.06
C GLU A 434 -17.33 -14.77 26.97
N ALA A 435 -16.56 -13.73 27.29
CA ALA A 435 -17.02 -12.34 27.16
C ALA A 435 -17.35 -11.97 25.71
N ALA A 436 -16.57 -12.45 24.73
CA ALA A 436 -16.81 -12.20 23.32
C ALA A 436 -18.02 -12.97 22.76
N ILE A 437 -18.28 -14.18 23.26
CA ILE A 437 -19.49 -14.95 22.95
C ILE A 437 -20.73 -14.22 23.49
N GLU A 438 -20.67 -13.73 24.73
CA GLU A 438 -21.75 -12.94 25.33
C GLU A 438 -21.98 -11.64 24.57
N ALA A 439 -20.92 -10.94 24.14
CA ALA A 439 -21.02 -9.75 23.31
C ALA A 439 -21.68 -10.05 21.96
N ALA A 440 -21.25 -11.12 21.27
CA ALA A 440 -21.82 -11.55 20.00
C ALA A 440 -23.29 -12.02 20.13
N TYR A 441 -23.67 -12.58 21.27
CA TYR A 441 -25.05 -12.92 21.59
C TYR A 441 -25.93 -11.67 21.71
N ARG A 442 -25.50 -10.67 22.47
CA ARG A 442 -26.23 -9.40 22.66
C ARG A 442 -26.37 -8.61 21.37
N GLU A 443 -25.29 -8.50 20.60
CA GLU A 443 -25.34 -7.80 19.30
C GLU A 443 -26.18 -8.57 18.28
N GLY A 444 -26.16 -9.90 18.35
CA GLY A 444 -26.85 -10.80 17.44
C GLY A 444 -28.32 -11.09 17.77
N GLU A 445 -28.91 -10.49 18.81
CA GLU A 445 -30.26 -10.82 19.30
C GLU A 445 -31.32 -10.83 18.20
N ALA A 446 -31.30 -9.82 17.31
CA ALA A 446 -32.24 -9.72 16.19
C ALA A 446 -32.13 -10.93 15.23
N LYS A 447 -30.89 -11.38 14.96
CA LYS A 447 -30.60 -12.51 14.06
C LYS A 447 -30.92 -13.86 14.72
N LEU A 448 -30.67 -13.97 16.03
CA LEU A 448 -30.99 -15.17 16.83
C LEU A 448 -32.49 -15.33 17.05
N LYS A 449 -33.24 -14.22 17.14
CA LYS A 449 -34.70 -14.21 17.18
C LYS A 449 -35.30 -14.72 15.87
N GLY A 450 -34.83 -14.18 14.74
CA GLY A 450 -35.44 -14.47 13.42
C GLY A 450 -36.96 -14.20 13.45
N ASN A 451 -37.75 -15.20 13.03
CA ASN A 451 -39.22 -15.14 13.06
C ASN A 451 -39.85 -15.53 14.41
N GLY A 452 -39.03 -15.78 15.45
CA GLY A 452 -39.50 -16.18 16.78
C GLY A 452 -40.09 -15.02 17.59
N LYS A 453 -40.89 -15.36 18.61
CA LYS A 453 -41.48 -14.36 19.53
C LYS A 453 -40.45 -13.77 20.51
N SER A 454 -39.42 -14.52 20.89
CA SER A 454 -38.35 -14.12 21.81
C SER A 454 -36.99 -14.67 21.39
N VAL A 455 -35.90 -14.06 21.90
CA VAL A 455 -34.53 -14.54 21.69
C VAL A 455 -34.29 -15.78 22.58
N PRO A 456 -33.78 -16.91 22.04
CA PRO A 456 -33.43 -18.08 22.85
C PRO A 456 -32.27 -17.77 23.80
N ALA A 457 -32.29 -18.30 25.03
CA ALA A 457 -31.21 -18.11 25.99
C ALA A 457 -29.87 -18.69 25.48
N LEU A 458 -28.75 -18.05 25.83
CA LEU A 458 -27.41 -18.48 25.40
C LEU A 458 -27.10 -19.94 25.78
N SER A 459 -27.60 -20.42 26.92
CA SER A 459 -27.40 -21.78 27.42
C SER A 459 -28.03 -22.88 26.54
N VAL A 460 -29.01 -22.55 25.71
CA VAL A 460 -29.64 -23.51 24.77
C VAL A 460 -29.15 -23.35 23.33
N LEU A 461 -28.31 -22.34 23.08
CA LEU A 461 -27.74 -22.07 21.76
C LEU A 461 -26.44 -22.84 21.58
N LYS A 462 -26.12 -23.18 20.33
CA LYS A 462 -24.81 -23.74 19.99
C LYS A 462 -23.74 -22.68 20.19
N THR A 463 -22.82 -22.91 21.12
CA THR A 463 -21.65 -22.05 21.35
C THR A 463 -20.39 -22.69 20.74
N PRO A 464 -19.40 -21.85 20.37
CA PRO A 464 -18.19 -22.32 19.69
C PRO A 464 -17.08 -22.78 20.65
N LEU A 465 -17.17 -22.44 21.95
CA LEU A 465 -16.25 -22.90 22.99
C LEU A 465 -16.71 -24.26 23.51
N ARG A 466 -15.94 -25.30 23.22
CA ARG A 466 -16.26 -26.72 23.46
C ARG A 466 -15.27 -27.29 24.47
N ASP A 467 -15.71 -28.24 25.29
CA ASP A 467 -14.85 -28.86 26.32
C ASP A 467 -14.18 -30.12 25.76
N GLY A 468 -12.85 -30.11 25.68
CA GLY A 468 -12.04 -31.21 25.16
C GLY A 468 -12.12 -32.46 26.02
N ASP A 469 -12.19 -32.31 27.35
CA ASP A 469 -12.28 -33.45 28.27
C ASP A 469 -13.64 -34.18 28.14
N LEU A 470 -14.71 -33.45 27.78
CA LEU A 470 -16.04 -34.02 27.61
C LEU A 470 -16.28 -34.57 26.21
N GLU A 471 -15.75 -33.90 25.18
CA GLU A 471 -16.08 -34.23 23.79
C GLU A 471 -14.98 -34.99 23.04
N ARG A 472 -13.75 -35.00 23.57
CA ARG A 472 -12.59 -35.68 23.00
C ARG A 472 -11.75 -36.36 24.10
N PRO A 473 -12.35 -37.20 24.97
CA PRO A 473 -11.64 -37.82 26.09
C PRO A 473 -10.49 -38.76 25.65
N ASP A 474 -10.59 -39.32 24.44
CA ASP A 474 -9.62 -40.28 23.91
C ASP A 474 -8.45 -39.61 23.14
N ASP A 475 -8.47 -38.28 22.98
CA ASP A 475 -7.40 -37.54 22.29
C ASP A 475 -6.53 -36.78 23.30
N PRO A 476 -5.30 -37.24 23.57
CA PRO A 476 -4.40 -36.58 24.53
C PRO A 476 -4.11 -35.12 24.19
N ALA A 477 -4.25 -34.70 22.93
CA ALA A 477 -4.05 -33.30 22.55
C ALA A 477 -5.13 -32.37 23.13
N TYR A 478 -6.32 -32.90 23.45
CA TYR A 478 -7.46 -32.13 23.99
C TYR A 478 -7.62 -32.24 25.51
N ALA A 479 -6.83 -33.09 26.17
CA ALA A 479 -6.85 -33.23 27.62
C ALA A 479 -6.57 -31.90 28.34
N GLY A 480 -7.38 -31.59 29.35
CA GLY A 480 -7.27 -30.37 30.14
C GLY A 480 -7.47 -29.07 29.35
N SER A 481 -8.15 -29.14 28.19
CA SER A 481 -8.26 -28.01 27.26
C SER A 481 -9.71 -27.77 26.82
N PHE A 482 -10.03 -26.51 26.52
CA PHE A 482 -11.15 -26.17 25.67
C PHE A 482 -10.70 -26.17 24.21
N PHE A 483 -11.65 -26.23 23.26
CA PHE A 483 -11.33 -26.02 21.86
C PHE A 483 -12.39 -25.18 21.14
N VAL A 484 -11.95 -24.48 20.09
CA VAL A 484 -12.79 -23.65 19.23
C VAL A 484 -12.48 -23.94 17.78
N ASN A 485 -13.50 -24.34 17.01
CA ASN A 485 -13.37 -24.51 15.56
C ASN A 485 -13.62 -23.18 14.85
N ALA A 486 -12.56 -22.56 14.34
CA ALA A 486 -12.62 -21.29 13.63
C ALA A 486 -12.49 -21.51 12.11
N ASN A 487 -13.23 -20.74 11.31
CA ASN A 487 -13.19 -20.85 9.85
C ASN A 487 -13.23 -19.50 9.13
N ALA A 488 -12.74 -19.47 7.89
CA ALA A 488 -12.78 -18.32 7.00
C ALA A 488 -13.03 -18.74 5.55
N THR A 489 -13.67 -17.86 4.79
CA THR A 489 -13.91 -18.05 3.34
C THR A 489 -12.78 -17.51 2.47
N SER A 490 -11.96 -16.59 2.99
CA SER A 490 -10.80 -16.01 2.32
C SER A 490 -9.49 -16.49 2.95
N ALA A 491 -8.41 -16.41 2.19
CA ALA A 491 -7.07 -16.68 2.68
C ALA A 491 -6.74 -15.78 3.89
N LEU A 492 -5.96 -16.33 4.82
CA LEU A 492 -5.63 -15.72 6.11
C LEU A 492 -4.22 -15.13 6.05
N GLY A 493 -3.98 -14.05 6.81
CA GLY A 493 -2.61 -13.63 7.09
C GLY A 493 -1.95 -14.60 8.08
N ILE A 494 -0.81 -15.16 7.71
CA ILE A 494 -0.02 -16.08 8.53
C ILE A 494 1.37 -15.49 8.73
N VAL A 495 1.75 -15.24 9.98
CA VAL A 495 3.02 -14.61 10.34
C VAL A 495 3.80 -15.40 11.38
N ASP A 496 5.11 -15.16 11.44
CA ASP A 496 6.00 -15.69 12.48
C ASP A 496 5.91 -14.91 13.81
N ALA A 497 6.74 -15.27 14.77
CA ALA A 497 6.78 -14.63 16.08
C ALA A 497 7.12 -13.12 16.01
N ASP A 498 7.89 -12.70 15.00
CA ASP A 498 8.33 -11.32 14.77
C ASP A 498 7.33 -10.50 13.92
N ARG A 499 6.30 -11.18 13.40
CA ARG A 499 5.23 -10.66 12.53
C ARG A 499 5.63 -10.54 11.06
N ASN A 500 6.63 -11.27 10.61
CA ASN A 500 6.93 -11.40 9.18
C ASN A 500 6.00 -12.45 8.55
N PRO A 501 5.55 -12.26 7.29
CA PRO A 501 4.78 -13.26 6.58
C PRO A 501 5.52 -14.59 6.45
N ILE A 502 4.86 -15.69 6.82
CA ILE A 502 5.38 -17.03 6.54
C ILE A 502 4.96 -17.40 5.12
N LEU A 503 5.94 -17.67 4.25
CA LEU A 503 5.71 -18.06 2.86
C LEU A 503 5.90 -19.57 2.65
N THR A 504 6.71 -20.21 3.49
CA THR A 504 6.99 -21.64 3.42
C THR A 504 5.86 -22.44 4.04
N ARG A 505 5.09 -23.18 3.23
CA ARG A 505 3.92 -23.93 3.71
C ARG A 505 4.25 -24.97 4.78
N SER A 506 5.43 -25.58 4.73
CA SER A 506 5.87 -26.62 5.68
C SER A 506 6.12 -26.10 7.09
N GLU A 507 6.29 -24.79 7.29
CA GLU A 507 6.50 -24.19 8.60
C GLU A 507 5.21 -24.16 9.45
N VAL A 508 4.05 -24.39 8.83
CA VAL A 508 2.75 -24.37 9.49
C VAL A 508 2.03 -25.68 9.25
N TYR A 509 1.97 -26.50 10.30
CA TYR A 509 1.35 -27.83 10.32
C TYR A 509 0.47 -27.99 11.56
N SER A 510 -0.45 -28.94 11.54
CA SER A 510 -1.23 -29.31 12.73
C SER A 510 -0.27 -29.80 13.82
N GLY A 511 -0.32 -29.23 15.02
CA GLY A 511 0.55 -29.55 16.16
C GLY A 511 1.33 -28.37 16.71
N ILE A 512 1.50 -27.30 15.92
CA ILE A 512 2.21 -26.09 16.34
C ILE A 512 1.45 -25.29 17.40
N TYR A 513 2.19 -24.39 18.05
CA TYR A 513 1.66 -23.45 19.03
C TYR A 513 1.73 -22.02 18.50
N GLY A 514 0.63 -21.29 18.64
CA GLY A 514 0.57 -19.93 18.15
C GLY A 514 -0.69 -19.18 18.53
N ARG A 515 -0.68 -17.87 18.30
CA ARG A 515 -1.84 -17.01 18.55
C ARG A 515 -2.77 -17.03 17.34
N ALA A 516 -4.07 -17.09 17.59
CA ALA A 516 -5.08 -16.91 16.56
C ALA A 516 -5.89 -15.66 16.85
N SER A 517 -6.07 -14.82 15.84
CA SER A 517 -7.05 -13.76 15.87
C SER A 517 -8.38 -14.31 15.39
N ILE A 518 -9.37 -14.30 16.26
CA ILE A 518 -10.70 -14.86 16.03
C ILE A 518 -11.80 -13.85 16.35
N SER A 519 -12.96 -14.00 15.72
CA SER A 519 -14.12 -13.14 15.92
C SER A 519 -15.39 -13.96 16.08
N PHE A 520 -16.23 -13.57 17.04
CA PHE A 520 -17.48 -14.27 17.34
C PHE A 520 -18.66 -13.53 16.72
N TYR A 521 -19.62 -14.28 16.17
CA TYR A 521 -20.81 -13.68 15.56
C TYR A 521 -22.02 -14.62 15.65
N ALA A 522 -23.21 -14.04 15.73
CA ALA A 522 -24.44 -14.81 15.69
C ALA A 522 -24.76 -15.35 14.30
N PHE A 523 -25.26 -16.58 14.24
CA PHE A 523 -25.75 -17.21 13.02
C PHE A 523 -27.13 -17.83 13.24
N ASN A 524 -27.89 -17.89 12.14
CA ASN A 524 -29.17 -18.55 12.04
C ASN A 524 -29.28 -19.05 10.59
N SER A 525 -28.97 -20.33 10.37
CA SER A 525 -28.88 -20.94 9.03
C SER A 525 -29.20 -22.42 9.10
N SER A 526 -29.92 -22.92 8.09
CA SER A 526 -30.14 -24.36 7.87
C SER A 526 -30.73 -25.06 9.10
N GLY A 527 -31.68 -24.42 9.79
CA GLY A 527 -32.31 -24.94 10.99
C GLY A 527 -31.48 -24.83 12.28
N ASN A 528 -30.23 -24.39 12.20
CA ASN A 528 -29.33 -24.21 13.35
C ASN A 528 -29.12 -22.73 13.66
N LYS A 529 -29.04 -22.39 14.95
CA LYS A 529 -28.75 -21.05 15.43
C LYS A 529 -27.85 -21.06 16.65
N GLY A 530 -27.04 -20.02 16.79
CA GLY A 530 -26.10 -19.87 17.89
C GLY A 530 -24.99 -18.89 17.57
N ILE A 531 -23.84 -19.08 18.20
CA ILE A 531 -22.65 -18.26 17.99
C ILE A 531 -21.60 -19.09 17.24
N ALA A 532 -21.04 -18.51 16.17
CA ALA A 532 -19.98 -19.10 15.38
C ALA A 532 -18.66 -18.34 15.64
N CYS A 533 -17.55 -18.98 15.26
CA CYS A 533 -16.21 -18.43 15.36
C CYS A 533 -15.60 -18.26 13.95
N GLY A 534 -15.31 -17.03 13.58
CA GLY A 534 -14.59 -16.65 12.37
C GLY A 534 -13.09 -16.60 12.65
N LEU A 535 -12.30 -17.08 11.69
CA LEU A 535 -10.85 -17.04 11.71
C LEU A 535 -10.35 -15.80 10.95
N ASN A 536 -9.49 -14.99 11.56
CA ASN A 536 -8.96 -13.77 10.93
C ASN A 536 -7.51 -13.95 10.48
N ASN A 537 -6.58 -14.08 11.43
CA ASN A 537 -5.14 -14.17 11.17
C ASN A 537 -4.49 -15.13 12.17
N LEU A 538 -3.33 -15.66 11.81
CA LEU A 538 -2.58 -16.63 12.57
C LEU A 538 -1.14 -16.16 12.79
N GLN A 539 -0.62 -16.35 13.99
CA GLN A 539 0.76 -16.05 14.34
C GLN A 539 1.42 -17.29 14.95
N LYS A 540 2.36 -17.91 14.23
CA LYS A 540 3.16 -19.02 14.75
C LYS A 540 4.10 -18.49 15.84
N ILE A 541 4.17 -19.17 16.98
CA ILE A 541 5.07 -18.79 18.08
C ILE A 541 6.20 -19.81 18.21
N HIS A 542 5.87 -21.10 18.28
CA HIS A 542 6.88 -22.15 18.30
C HIS A 542 6.32 -23.48 17.77
N ASP A 543 7.23 -24.38 17.42
CA ASP A 543 6.92 -25.73 16.98
C ASP A 543 6.40 -26.60 18.12
N GLY A 544 5.70 -27.67 17.76
CA GLY A 544 5.17 -28.68 18.67
C GLY A 544 5.07 -30.01 17.94
N GLU A 545 4.88 -31.10 18.69
CA GLU A 545 4.73 -32.42 18.08
C GLU A 545 3.59 -32.42 17.04
N PRO A 546 3.84 -32.85 15.79
CA PRO A 546 2.84 -32.90 14.75
C PRO A 546 1.59 -33.69 15.18
N LEU A 547 0.42 -33.09 14.96
CA LEU A 547 -0.88 -33.68 15.21
C LEU A 547 -1.52 -34.08 13.89
N GLY A 548 -1.62 -35.38 13.66
CA GLY A 548 -2.23 -35.92 12.46
C GLY A 548 -1.90 -37.39 12.35
N GLY A 549 -2.94 -38.22 12.42
CA GLY A 549 -2.80 -39.62 12.04
C GLY A 549 -2.41 -39.66 10.58
N LYS A 550 -1.22 -40.19 10.28
CA LYS A 550 -1.07 -40.89 9.02
C LYS A 550 -2.18 -41.94 9.02
N ALA A 551 -3.04 -41.91 8.00
CA ALA A 551 -3.69 -43.14 7.57
C ALA A 551 -2.61 -44.23 7.56
N SER A 552 -2.86 -45.38 8.18
CA SER A 552 -1.94 -46.49 7.99
C SER A 552 -1.93 -46.79 6.49
N ALA A 553 -0.81 -47.29 5.97
CA ALA A 553 -0.80 -47.78 4.59
C ALA A 553 -1.96 -48.78 4.37
N GLU A 554 -2.35 -49.56 5.41
CA GLU A 554 -3.55 -50.40 5.33
C GLU A 554 -4.85 -49.63 5.06
N SER A 555 -5.10 -48.43 5.60
CA SER A 555 -6.34 -47.70 5.30
C SER A 555 -6.30 -46.98 3.94
N ASP A 556 -5.11 -46.64 3.45
CA ASP A 556 -4.93 -46.03 2.13
C ASP A 556 -4.96 -47.08 0.99
N PHE A 557 -4.70 -48.35 1.31
CA PHE A 557 -4.66 -49.46 0.35
C PHE A 557 -5.64 -50.60 0.68
N ALA A 558 -6.61 -50.40 1.57
CA ALA A 558 -7.71 -51.35 1.76
C ALA A 558 -8.54 -51.39 0.48
N THR A 559 -8.23 -52.35 -0.38
CA THR A 559 -9.03 -52.69 -1.55
C THR A 559 -10.43 -53.06 -1.09
N ASP A 560 -11.43 -52.37 -1.62
CA ASP A 560 -12.79 -52.92 -1.63
C ASP A 560 -12.69 -54.35 -2.17
N ASN A 561 -13.13 -55.32 -1.35
CA ASN A 561 -13.25 -56.70 -1.80
C ASN A 561 -14.11 -56.71 -3.07
N ASP A 562 -13.49 -57.11 -4.18
CA ASP A 562 -14.16 -57.86 -5.22
C ASP A 562 -14.78 -59.10 -4.56
N ASP A 563 -16.08 -59.06 -4.30
CA ASP A 563 -16.93 -60.24 -4.20
C ASP A 563 -18.15 -60.03 -5.12
N ASP A 564 -18.05 -60.67 -6.27
CA ASP A 564 -19.11 -61.29 -7.06
C ASP A 564 -20.27 -60.45 -7.62
N PHE A 565 -20.08 -60.03 -8.87
CA PHE A 565 -21.16 -60.03 -9.87
C PHE A 565 -20.87 -61.07 -10.96
N LEU A 566 -20.74 -62.35 -10.57
CA LEU A 566 -21.05 -63.52 -11.39
C LEU A 566 -21.41 -64.71 -10.48
N ASP A 567 -22.64 -64.72 -9.97
CA ASP A 567 -23.65 -65.80 -10.11
C ASP A 567 -24.99 -65.42 -9.48
#